data_AF-A0A1M5X6I9-F1
#
_entry.id   AF-A0A1M5X6I9-F1
#
_cell.length_a   1.000
_cell.length_b   1.000
_cell.length_c   1.000
_cell.angle_alpha   90.00
_cell.angle_beta   90.00
_cell.angle_gamma   90.00
#
_symmetry.space_group_name_H-M   'P 1'
#
loop_
_entity.id
_entity.type
_entity.pdbx_description
1 polymer ?
#
loop_
_entity_poly.entity_id
_entity_poly.type
_entity_poly.pdbx_seq_one_letter_code
_entity_poly.pdbx_strand_id
1 'polypeptide(L)'
;MTPVELSRTVLRAVRCAVEDGELSVGVPERAVVTPPGPGGRGDYATNIALQLARPAGRPPLRVAEVLRRYLARAEGVAGVEITGPGFLNISLDGSAASALVRRIQLEGLRYGHTDRLAGQVFAVRVPYEVRAEVIADALGRIIGAQGGRVDIGHGEPVTLRPVPAPEDPAPLGLDAARWALLHPAPHDRPRITADHLVQREGNPLFRVRYAHARTRAVSRNAADLGFTGQPGPLDGVDAVAVDDLVALLADHPRILATTVRLPSRPSSPSPPHQSGTPGTPGTPGTPGTPGLPASSALDPGAPSRLTRHLLALADATLVLLPSVLPRGDEKPLAAHRARLALAEAAGTVLAGGLSLLGIDAPDHL
;
A
#
# COMPACT_ATOMS: atom_id res chain seq x y z
N MET A 1 10.63 -0.99 -9.88
CA MET A 1 12.08 -1.21 -9.65
C MET A 1 12.63 0.02 -8.93
N THR A 2 13.31 -0.16 -7.80
CA THR A 2 13.93 0.95 -7.03
C THR A 2 15.29 1.37 -7.62
N PRO A 3 15.86 2.56 -7.30
CA PRO A 3 17.19 2.96 -7.76
C PRO A 3 18.29 1.95 -7.41
N VAL A 4 18.22 1.36 -6.21
CA VAL A 4 19.19 0.35 -5.75
C VAL A 4 19.06 -0.96 -6.55
N GLU A 5 17.83 -1.38 -6.83
CA GLU A 5 17.57 -2.53 -7.70
C GLU A 5 18.04 -2.26 -9.13
N LEU A 6 17.80 -1.06 -9.67
CA LEU A 6 18.25 -0.67 -11.00
C LEU A 6 19.79 -0.66 -11.09
N SER A 7 20.49 -0.13 -10.09
CA SER A 7 21.96 -0.22 -10.00
C SER A 7 22.45 -1.67 -10.06
N ARG A 8 21.78 -2.59 -9.35
CA ARG A 8 22.12 -4.03 -9.39
C ARG A 8 21.82 -4.64 -10.76
N THR A 9 20.71 -4.26 -11.39
CA THR A 9 20.35 -4.67 -12.75
C THR A 9 21.38 -4.20 -13.77
N VAL A 10 21.88 -2.97 -13.66
CA VAL A 10 22.96 -2.44 -14.51
C VAL A 10 24.25 -3.24 -14.32
N LEU A 11 24.65 -3.53 -13.09
CA LEU A 11 25.82 -4.37 -12.82
C LEU A 11 25.66 -5.78 -13.38
N ARG A 12 24.46 -6.36 -13.26
CA ARG A 12 24.15 -7.68 -13.82
C ARG A 12 24.26 -7.66 -15.36
N ALA A 13 23.75 -6.62 -16.01
CA ALA A 13 23.87 -6.46 -17.46
C ALA A 13 25.34 -6.38 -17.91
N VAL A 14 26.20 -5.69 -17.14
CA VAL A 14 27.65 -5.65 -17.40
C VAL A 14 28.28 -7.04 -17.22
N ARG A 15 27.92 -7.78 -16.16
CA ARG A 15 28.42 -9.15 -15.94
C ARG A 15 28.06 -10.08 -17.09
N CYS A 16 26.80 -10.09 -17.51
CA CYS A 16 26.35 -10.92 -18.63
C CYS A 16 27.11 -10.58 -19.92
N ALA A 17 27.29 -9.28 -20.22
CA ALA A 17 28.05 -8.87 -21.39
C ALA A 17 29.53 -9.29 -21.35
N VAL A 18 30.13 -9.47 -20.17
CA VAL A 18 31.49 -9.99 -19.99
C VAL A 18 31.51 -11.51 -20.10
N GLU A 19 30.56 -12.20 -19.47
CA GLU A 19 30.39 -13.65 -19.54
C GLU A 19 30.16 -14.14 -20.98
N ASP A 20 29.37 -13.40 -21.76
CA ASP A 20 29.09 -13.68 -23.17
C ASP A 20 30.23 -13.24 -24.11
N GLY A 21 31.33 -12.69 -23.57
CA GLY A 21 32.52 -12.29 -24.32
C GLY A 21 32.36 -11.04 -25.20
N GLU A 22 31.24 -10.30 -25.08
CA GLU A 22 31.00 -9.07 -25.83
C GLU A 22 31.78 -7.86 -25.28
N LEU A 23 32.17 -7.90 -23.99
CA LEU A 23 33.00 -6.90 -23.32
C LEU A 23 34.15 -7.57 -22.55
N SER A 24 35.38 -7.11 -22.76
CA SER A 24 36.55 -7.56 -22.01
C SER A 24 36.96 -6.52 -20.97
N VAL A 25 36.21 -6.44 -19.87
CA VAL A 25 36.44 -5.45 -18.78
C VAL A 25 36.27 -6.08 -17.40
N GLY A 26 36.96 -5.52 -16.41
CA GLY A 26 36.66 -5.79 -15.00
C GLY A 26 35.29 -5.21 -14.62
N VAL A 27 34.44 -6.02 -14.00
CA VAL A 27 33.10 -5.57 -13.56
C VAL A 27 33.27 -4.61 -12.38
N PRO A 28 32.75 -3.37 -12.47
CA PRO A 28 32.86 -2.40 -11.39
C PRO A 28 32.05 -2.82 -10.16
N GLU A 29 32.49 -2.41 -8.96
CA GLU A 29 31.79 -2.74 -7.71
C GLU A 29 30.42 -2.07 -7.60
N ARG A 30 30.27 -0.90 -8.23
CA ARG A 30 29.04 -0.10 -8.15
C ARG A 30 28.72 0.56 -9.48
N ALA A 31 27.46 0.45 -9.92
CA ALA A 31 26.90 1.28 -10.98
C ALA A 31 26.08 2.41 -10.36
N VAL A 32 26.37 3.64 -10.76
CA VAL A 32 25.61 4.82 -10.33
C VAL A 32 24.47 5.05 -11.33
N VAL A 33 23.26 5.22 -10.79
CA VAL A 33 22.08 5.67 -11.52
C VAL A 33 21.65 7.00 -10.93
N THR A 34 21.38 7.98 -11.79
CA THR A 34 20.92 9.31 -11.41
C THR A 34 19.69 9.67 -12.21
N PRO A 35 18.90 10.68 -11.79
CA PRO A 35 17.91 11.28 -12.68
C PRO A 35 18.56 11.73 -14.01
N PRO A 36 17.84 11.69 -15.15
CA PRO A 36 18.37 12.17 -16.42
C PRO A 36 18.73 13.65 -16.35
N GLY A 37 19.81 14.03 -17.04
CA GLY A 37 20.19 15.44 -17.19
C GLY A 37 19.24 16.22 -18.12
N PRO A 38 19.40 17.55 -18.22
CA PRO A 38 18.59 18.39 -19.11
C PRO A 38 18.63 17.86 -20.56
N GLY A 39 17.48 17.42 -21.08
CA GLY A 39 17.34 16.85 -22.43
C GLY A 39 17.39 15.32 -22.52
N GLY A 40 17.61 14.59 -21.42
CA GLY A 40 17.46 13.13 -21.36
C GLY A 40 15.99 12.69 -21.21
N ARG A 41 15.62 11.55 -21.81
CA ARG A 41 14.29 10.94 -21.71
C ARG A 41 14.37 9.62 -20.94
N GLY A 42 13.47 9.39 -19.97
CA GLY A 42 13.42 8.18 -19.13
C GLY A 42 13.38 8.50 -17.63
N ASP A 43 13.31 7.47 -16.77
CA ASP A 43 13.22 7.62 -15.31
C ASP A 43 14.60 7.80 -14.66
N TYR A 44 15.62 7.12 -15.21
CA TYR A 44 16.99 7.15 -14.70
C TYR A 44 18.00 7.18 -15.85
N ALA A 45 19.21 7.65 -15.58
CA ALA A 45 20.34 7.62 -16.49
C ALA A 45 21.57 7.03 -15.79
N THR A 46 22.45 6.40 -16.58
CA THR A 46 23.75 5.94 -16.11
C THR A 46 24.85 6.23 -17.12
N ASN A 47 26.02 6.62 -16.60
CA ASN A 47 27.24 6.87 -17.36
C ASN A 47 28.17 5.64 -17.44
N ILE A 48 27.69 4.45 -17.04
CA ILE A 48 28.51 3.23 -16.93
C ILE A 48 29.23 2.88 -18.24
N ALA A 49 28.62 3.13 -19.40
CA ALA A 49 29.26 2.88 -20.69
C ALA A 49 30.48 3.78 -20.95
N LEU A 50 30.44 5.03 -20.47
CA LEU A 50 31.58 5.97 -20.55
C LEU A 50 32.73 5.52 -19.65
N GLN A 51 32.41 4.98 -18.47
CA GLN A 51 33.40 4.44 -17.53
C GLN A 51 34.08 3.18 -18.07
N LEU A 52 33.31 2.32 -18.75
CA LEU A 52 33.81 1.04 -19.28
C LEU A 52 34.48 1.14 -20.65
N ALA A 53 34.31 2.25 -21.38
CA ALA A 53 34.87 2.44 -22.72
C ALA A 53 36.39 2.31 -22.78
N ARG A 54 37.10 3.00 -21.89
CA ARG A 54 38.58 2.99 -21.85
C ARG A 54 39.13 1.61 -21.46
N PRO A 55 38.64 0.94 -20.38
CA PRO A 55 39.02 -0.43 -20.08
C PRO A 55 38.71 -1.43 -21.20
N ALA A 56 37.58 -1.25 -21.92
CA ALA A 56 37.18 -2.14 -23.00
C ALA A 56 37.96 -1.94 -24.31
N GLY A 57 38.70 -0.83 -24.44
CA GLY A 57 39.33 -0.44 -25.71
C GLY A 57 38.33 -0.13 -26.83
N ARG A 58 37.09 0.26 -26.49
CA ARG A 58 36.00 0.49 -27.46
C ARG A 58 35.41 1.90 -27.33
N PRO A 59 34.85 2.47 -28.42
CA PRO A 59 34.12 3.73 -28.33
C PRO A 59 32.95 3.62 -27.34
N PRO A 60 32.69 4.63 -26.50
CA PRO A 60 31.64 4.52 -25.48
C PRO A 60 30.25 4.24 -26.05
N LEU A 61 29.94 4.77 -27.24
CA LEU A 61 28.70 4.46 -27.95
C LEU A 61 28.54 2.95 -28.22
N ARG A 62 29.63 2.26 -28.62
CA ARG A 62 29.60 0.82 -28.86
C ARG A 62 29.39 0.03 -27.57
N VAL A 63 29.97 0.48 -26.45
CA VAL A 63 29.73 -0.13 -25.14
C VAL A 63 28.28 0.08 -24.70
N ALA A 64 27.73 1.27 -24.92
CA ALA A 64 26.33 1.57 -24.64
C ALA A 64 25.38 0.70 -25.48
N GLU A 65 25.65 0.50 -26.78
CA GLU A 65 24.86 -0.37 -27.66
C GLU A 65 24.81 -1.82 -27.18
N VAL A 66 25.94 -2.35 -26.69
CA VAL A 66 26.01 -3.70 -26.09
C VAL A 66 25.14 -3.73 -24.84
N LEU A 67 25.40 -2.86 -23.88
CA LEU A 67 24.68 -2.84 -22.60
C LEU A 67 23.17 -2.60 -22.77
N ARG A 68 22.77 -1.80 -23.77
CA ARG A 68 21.35 -1.57 -24.13
C ARG A 68 20.61 -2.88 -24.38
N ARG A 69 21.24 -3.86 -25.06
CA ARG A 69 20.63 -5.15 -25.40
C ARG A 69 20.36 -6.01 -24.17
N TYR A 70 21.22 -5.94 -23.17
CA TYR A 70 21.05 -6.67 -21.91
C TYR A 70 20.04 -5.97 -21.00
N LEU A 71 20.12 -4.64 -20.90
CA LEU A 71 19.19 -3.84 -20.10
C LEU A 71 17.76 -3.88 -20.63
N ALA A 72 17.55 -3.84 -21.95
CA ALA A 72 16.22 -3.92 -22.55
C ALA A 72 15.55 -5.29 -22.39
N ARG A 73 16.28 -6.31 -21.94
CA ARG A 73 15.74 -7.64 -21.60
C ARG A 73 15.60 -7.85 -20.09
N ALA A 74 16.01 -6.87 -19.29
CA ALA A 74 15.90 -6.96 -17.84
C ALA A 74 14.44 -6.73 -17.42
N GLU A 75 13.96 -7.58 -16.52
CA GLU A 75 12.63 -7.46 -15.94
C GLU A 75 12.49 -6.11 -15.21
N GLY A 76 11.44 -5.33 -15.55
CA GLY A 76 11.20 -4.01 -14.96
C GLY A 76 11.81 -2.84 -15.74
N VAL A 77 12.39 -3.08 -16.92
CA VAL A 77 12.88 -2.04 -17.85
C VAL A 77 12.00 -2.00 -19.09
N ALA A 78 11.26 -0.89 -19.27
CA ALA A 78 10.39 -0.66 -20.43
C ALA A 78 11.18 -0.29 -21.69
N GLY A 79 12.32 0.38 -21.54
CA GLY A 79 13.12 0.82 -22.67
C GLY A 79 14.42 1.48 -22.27
N VAL A 80 15.37 1.51 -23.21
CA VAL A 80 16.69 2.11 -23.00
C VAL A 80 17.08 2.93 -24.23
N GLU A 81 17.25 4.24 -24.05
CA GLU A 81 17.67 5.19 -25.06
C GLU A 81 19.11 5.65 -24.82
N ILE A 82 19.91 5.73 -25.89
CA ILE A 82 21.30 6.18 -25.81
C ILE A 82 21.35 7.64 -26.23
N THR A 83 21.86 8.52 -25.36
CA THR A 83 22.05 9.94 -25.70
C THR A 83 23.51 10.38 -25.65
N GLY A 84 23.83 11.36 -26.49
CA GLY A 84 25.14 12.01 -26.52
C GLY A 84 26.30 11.01 -26.72
N PRO A 85 27.41 11.13 -25.96
CA PRO A 85 28.59 10.30 -26.14
C PRO A 85 28.44 8.85 -25.65
N GLY A 86 27.31 8.45 -25.04
CA GLY A 86 27.09 7.11 -24.52
C GLY A 86 26.37 7.04 -23.18
N PHE A 87 25.50 8.00 -22.85
CA PHE A 87 24.64 7.91 -21.68
C PHE A 87 23.48 6.96 -21.96
N LEU A 88 23.21 6.05 -21.03
CA LEU A 88 22.08 5.13 -21.10
C LEU A 88 20.95 5.71 -20.25
N ASN A 89 19.88 6.19 -20.90
CA ASN A 89 18.66 6.60 -20.22
C ASN A 89 17.68 5.43 -20.24
N ILE A 90 17.18 5.07 -19.06
CA ILE A 90 16.42 3.87 -18.80
C ILE A 90 15.02 4.31 -18.39
N SER A 91 14.03 3.83 -19.12
CA SER A 91 12.62 3.89 -18.73
C SER A 91 12.29 2.59 -18.02
N LEU A 92 11.78 2.68 -16.80
CA LEU A 92 11.31 1.55 -16.04
C LEU A 92 9.92 1.14 -16.52
N ASP A 93 9.59 -0.13 -16.36
CA ASP A 93 8.22 -0.54 -16.50
C ASP A 93 7.38 0.15 -15.41
N GLY A 94 6.47 1.05 -15.80
CA GLY A 94 5.33 1.50 -14.97
C GLY A 94 4.35 0.36 -14.61
N SER A 95 4.81 -0.89 -14.72
CA SER A 95 4.04 -2.13 -14.58
C SER A 95 3.62 -2.37 -13.14
N ALA A 96 4.40 -1.98 -12.14
CA ALA A 96 4.06 -2.22 -10.74
C ALA A 96 2.82 -1.41 -10.32
N ALA A 97 2.81 -0.10 -10.58
CA ALA A 97 1.66 0.76 -10.31
C ALA A 97 0.45 0.35 -11.18
N SER A 98 0.67 0.10 -12.48
CA SER A 98 -0.40 -0.36 -13.38
C SER A 98 -0.99 -1.72 -12.95
N ALA A 99 -0.16 -2.65 -12.48
CA ALA A 99 -0.59 -3.96 -12.00
C ALA A 99 -1.33 -3.85 -10.67
N LEU A 100 -0.91 -2.95 -9.78
CA LEU A 100 -1.62 -2.63 -8.55
C LEU A 100 -3.02 -2.09 -8.88
N VAL A 101 -3.13 -1.12 -9.78
CA VAL A 101 -4.42 -0.56 -10.21
C VAL A 101 -5.30 -1.66 -10.82
N ARG A 102 -4.76 -2.49 -11.72
CA ARG A 102 -5.49 -3.65 -12.27
C ARG A 102 -5.99 -4.59 -11.18
N ARG A 103 -5.17 -4.88 -10.17
CA ARG A 103 -5.54 -5.74 -9.04
C ARG A 103 -6.69 -5.15 -8.24
N ILE A 104 -6.61 -3.86 -7.91
CA ILE A 104 -7.68 -3.16 -7.18
C ILE A 104 -8.98 -3.15 -7.99
N GLN A 105 -8.92 -2.91 -9.30
CA GLN A 105 -10.10 -2.95 -10.17
C GLN A 105 -10.73 -4.34 -10.23
N LEU A 106 -9.91 -5.40 -10.25
CA LEU A 106 -10.38 -6.79 -10.27
C LEU A 106 -10.99 -7.22 -8.92
N GLU A 107 -10.34 -6.87 -7.81
CA GLU A 107 -10.79 -7.25 -6.46
C GLU A 107 -11.93 -6.33 -5.94
N GLY A 108 -12.04 -5.12 -6.47
CA GLY A 108 -13.05 -4.14 -6.09
C GLY A 108 -12.99 -3.80 -4.60
N LEU A 109 -14.16 -3.77 -3.95
CA LEU A 109 -14.27 -3.51 -2.51
C LEU A 109 -13.60 -4.57 -1.62
N ARG A 110 -13.24 -5.73 -2.19
CA ARG A 110 -12.55 -6.81 -1.48
C ARG A 110 -11.03 -6.70 -1.57
N TYR A 111 -10.50 -5.62 -2.14
CA TYR A 111 -9.07 -5.44 -2.25
C TYR A 111 -8.38 -5.49 -0.88
N GLY A 112 -7.36 -6.35 -0.76
CA GLY A 112 -6.66 -6.60 0.51
C GLY A 112 -7.35 -7.58 1.47
N HIS A 113 -8.48 -8.16 1.07
CA HIS A 113 -9.07 -9.27 1.79
C HIS A 113 -8.23 -10.54 1.58
N THR A 114 -8.12 -11.37 2.61
CA THR A 114 -7.39 -12.64 2.55
C THR A 114 -8.13 -13.71 3.33
N ASP A 115 -7.68 -14.98 3.22
CA ASP A 115 -8.17 -16.09 4.04
C ASP A 115 -7.18 -16.48 5.14
N ARG A 116 -6.32 -15.54 5.57
CA ARG A 116 -5.22 -15.81 6.53
C ARG A 116 -5.72 -16.30 7.89
N LEU A 117 -6.92 -15.89 8.29
CA LEU A 117 -7.57 -16.27 9.53
C LEU A 117 -8.72 -17.26 9.29
N ALA A 118 -8.77 -17.92 8.13
CA ALA A 118 -9.80 -18.91 7.82
C ALA A 118 -9.93 -19.97 8.92
N GLY A 119 -11.17 -20.18 9.37
CA GLY A 119 -11.49 -21.13 10.45
C GLY A 119 -11.13 -20.65 11.86
N GLN A 120 -10.54 -19.46 12.02
CA GLN A 120 -10.24 -18.89 13.34
C GLN A 120 -11.45 -18.13 13.87
N VAL A 121 -11.78 -18.38 15.14
CA VAL A 121 -12.85 -17.67 15.86
C VAL A 121 -12.24 -17.01 17.10
N PHE A 122 -12.39 -15.70 17.21
CA PHE A 122 -11.88 -14.90 18.32
C PHE A 122 -13.05 -14.49 19.22
N ALA A 123 -13.06 -14.98 20.46
CA ALA A 123 -14.03 -14.54 21.45
C ALA A 123 -13.60 -13.18 22.03
N VAL A 124 -14.48 -12.19 21.95
CA VAL A 124 -14.28 -10.84 22.49
C VAL A 124 -15.36 -10.56 23.52
N ARG A 125 -14.94 -10.26 24.74
CA ARG A 125 -15.82 -9.80 25.83
C ARG A 125 -15.66 -8.30 26.02
N VAL A 126 -16.74 -7.54 25.87
CA VAL A 126 -16.78 -6.08 26.04
C VAL A 126 -17.66 -5.68 27.24
N PRO A 127 -17.37 -4.52 27.89
CA PRO A 127 -18.32 -3.93 28.82
C PRO A 127 -19.57 -3.41 28.08
N TYR A 128 -20.66 -3.17 28.82
CA TYR A 128 -21.84 -2.46 28.31
C TYR A 128 -21.53 -0.96 28.11
N GLU A 129 -20.75 -0.65 27.07
CA GLU A 129 -20.28 0.70 26.76
C GLU A 129 -20.17 0.87 25.24
N VAL A 130 -20.72 1.97 24.73
CA VAL A 130 -20.95 2.18 23.29
C VAL A 130 -19.67 2.11 22.44
N ARG A 131 -18.56 2.66 22.92
CA ARG A 131 -17.30 2.64 22.17
C ARG A 131 -16.74 1.22 22.07
N ALA A 132 -16.83 0.43 23.15
CA ALA A 132 -16.39 -0.95 23.15
C ALA A 132 -17.16 -1.80 22.12
N GLU A 133 -18.48 -1.63 22.03
CA GLU A 133 -19.32 -2.28 21.02
C GLU A 133 -18.90 -1.89 19.60
N VAL A 134 -18.72 -0.59 19.34
CA VAL A 134 -18.37 -0.08 18.02
C VAL A 134 -16.98 -0.55 17.58
N ILE A 135 -16.00 -0.59 18.49
CA ILE A 135 -14.67 -1.14 18.20
C ILE A 135 -14.75 -2.65 17.95
N ALA A 136 -15.51 -3.41 18.75
CA ALA A 136 -15.68 -4.85 18.55
C ALA A 136 -16.34 -5.19 17.20
N ASP A 137 -17.39 -4.46 16.82
CA ASP A 137 -18.07 -4.57 15.53
C ASP A 137 -17.12 -4.27 14.36
N ALA A 138 -16.34 -3.18 14.43
CA ALA A 138 -15.34 -2.85 13.41
C ALA A 138 -14.24 -3.92 13.32
N LEU A 139 -13.75 -4.42 14.46
CA LEU A 139 -12.80 -5.55 14.48
C LEU A 139 -13.39 -6.79 13.83
N GLY A 140 -14.66 -7.11 14.09
CA GLY A 140 -15.39 -8.20 13.46
C GLY A 140 -15.38 -8.09 11.93
N ARG A 141 -15.66 -6.91 11.37
CA ARG A 141 -15.61 -6.68 9.92
C ARG A 141 -14.19 -6.82 9.36
N ILE A 142 -13.18 -6.22 9.99
CA ILE A 142 -11.79 -6.28 9.51
C ILE A 142 -11.24 -7.72 9.60
N ILE A 143 -11.55 -8.46 10.67
CA ILE A 143 -11.16 -9.87 10.82
C ILE A 143 -11.92 -10.75 9.81
N GLY A 144 -13.20 -10.46 9.57
CA GLY A 144 -14.00 -11.10 8.52
C GLY A 144 -13.39 -10.91 7.14
N ALA A 145 -12.84 -9.73 6.85
CA ALA A 145 -12.09 -9.47 5.63
C ALA A 145 -10.78 -10.28 5.52
N GLN A 146 -10.28 -10.82 6.63
CA GLN A 146 -9.13 -11.73 6.67
C GLN A 146 -9.54 -13.21 6.83
N GLY A 147 -10.83 -13.54 6.65
CA GLY A 147 -11.37 -14.89 6.69
C GLY A 147 -11.70 -15.43 8.10
N GLY A 148 -11.47 -14.63 9.14
CA GLY A 148 -11.76 -15.01 10.52
C GLY A 148 -13.16 -14.64 10.96
N ARG A 149 -13.53 -15.01 12.19
CA ARG A 149 -14.78 -14.61 12.83
C ARG A 149 -14.52 -14.08 14.22
N VAL A 150 -15.34 -13.12 14.65
CA VAL A 150 -15.35 -12.61 16.02
C VAL A 150 -16.69 -12.97 16.65
N ASP A 151 -16.65 -13.56 17.83
CA ASP A 151 -17.81 -13.78 18.67
C ASP A 151 -17.81 -12.73 19.79
N ILE A 152 -18.79 -11.83 19.75
CA ILE A 152 -18.88 -10.69 20.68
C ILE A 152 -19.84 -11.08 21.79
N GLY A 153 -19.40 -10.98 23.03
CA GLY A 153 -20.26 -11.11 24.19
C GLY A 153 -19.94 -10.08 25.26
N HIS A 154 -20.76 -10.06 26.30
CA HIS A 154 -20.60 -9.14 27.43
C HIS A 154 -20.28 -9.92 28.72
N GLY A 155 -19.76 -9.21 29.72
CA GLY A 155 -19.47 -9.75 31.04
C GLY A 155 -17.99 -10.04 31.29
N GLU A 156 -17.66 -10.41 32.54
CA GLU A 156 -16.29 -10.67 32.97
C GLU A 156 -15.83 -12.10 32.64
N PRO A 157 -14.54 -12.31 32.30
CA PRO A 157 -13.51 -11.29 32.17
C PRO A 157 -13.61 -10.50 30.85
N VAL A 158 -13.55 -9.17 30.93
CA VAL A 158 -13.51 -8.29 29.75
C VAL A 158 -12.16 -8.40 29.03
N THR A 159 -12.18 -8.71 27.74
CA THR A 159 -10.96 -8.83 26.90
C THR A 159 -10.67 -7.58 26.08
N LEU A 160 -11.67 -6.70 25.88
CA LEU A 160 -11.55 -5.45 25.14
C LEU A 160 -12.13 -4.30 25.98
N ARG A 161 -11.26 -3.41 26.46
CA ARG A 161 -11.64 -2.28 27.32
C ARG A 161 -11.00 -0.97 26.82
N PRO A 162 -11.59 -0.32 25.80
CA PRO A 162 -11.17 1.03 25.42
C PRO A 162 -11.57 2.06 26.49
N VAL A 163 -11.03 3.28 26.39
CA VAL A 163 -11.52 4.41 27.18
C VAL A 163 -12.96 4.73 26.76
N PRO A 164 -13.91 4.77 27.71
CA PRO A 164 -15.31 5.03 27.40
C PRO A 164 -15.56 6.35 26.67
N ALA A 165 -16.66 6.39 25.91
CA ALA A 165 -17.18 7.63 25.36
C ALA A 165 -17.54 8.61 26.50
N PRO A 166 -17.13 9.89 26.43
CA PRO A 166 -17.47 10.88 27.46
C PRO A 166 -18.92 11.31 27.45
N GLU A 167 -19.58 11.22 26.30
CA GLU A 167 -20.88 11.80 25.98
C GLU A 167 -21.64 10.84 25.05
N ASP A 168 -22.94 11.02 24.91
CA ASP A 168 -23.77 10.23 23.99
C ASP A 168 -23.48 10.61 22.52
N PRO A 169 -23.02 9.68 21.67
CA PRO A 169 -22.76 9.96 20.26
C PRO A 169 -24.02 9.96 19.39
N ALA A 170 -25.19 9.54 19.89
CA ALA A 170 -26.41 9.40 19.10
C ALA A 170 -26.81 10.67 18.30
N PRO A 171 -26.66 11.91 18.82
CA PRO A 171 -26.98 13.13 18.06
C PRO A 171 -26.13 13.33 16.80
N LEU A 172 -24.99 12.66 16.66
CA LEU A 172 -24.15 12.75 15.47
C LEU A 172 -24.69 11.93 14.29
N GLY A 173 -25.65 11.03 14.53
CA GLY A 173 -26.03 10.02 13.55
C GLY A 173 -24.97 8.93 13.37
N LEU A 174 -25.32 7.87 12.63
CA LEU A 174 -24.57 6.61 12.62
C LEU A 174 -23.10 6.75 12.19
N ASP A 175 -22.86 7.36 11.03
CA ASP A 175 -21.53 7.45 10.43
C ASP A 175 -20.57 8.33 11.24
N ALA A 176 -21.04 9.51 11.65
CA ALA A 176 -20.23 10.46 12.41
C ALA A 176 -19.96 9.96 13.83
N ALA A 177 -20.94 9.30 14.46
CA ALA A 177 -20.73 8.60 15.73
C ALA A 177 -19.65 7.52 15.61
N ARG A 178 -19.76 6.62 14.60
CA ARG A 178 -18.76 5.57 14.36
C ARG A 178 -17.37 6.17 14.15
N TRP A 179 -17.24 7.19 13.31
CA TRP A 179 -15.96 7.85 13.09
C TRP A 179 -15.39 8.45 14.38
N ALA A 180 -16.19 9.20 15.15
CA ALA A 180 -15.76 9.84 16.40
C ALA A 180 -15.25 8.82 17.43
N LEU A 181 -15.85 7.63 17.47
CA LEU A 181 -15.49 6.54 18.39
C LEU A 181 -14.27 5.71 17.93
N LEU A 182 -14.11 5.52 16.62
CA LEU A 182 -13.09 4.65 16.02
C LEU A 182 -11.78 5.38 15.66
N HIS A 183 -11.84 6.68 15.36
CA HIS A 183 -10.67 7.43 14.90
C HIS A 183 -9.57 7.63 15.96
N PRO A 184 -9.90 8.00 17.21
CA PRO A 184 -8.91 8.11 18.29
C PRO A 184 -8.38 6.72 18.68
N ALA A 185 -7.15 6.65 19.21
CA ALA A 185 -6.64 5.38 19.69
C ALA A 185 -7.50 4.84 20.86
N PRO A 186 -7.55 3.52 21.09
CA PRO A 186 -8.42 2.93 22.12
C PRO A 186 -8.18 3.46 23.54
N HIS A 187 -6.96 3.92 23.82
CA HIS A 187 -6.57 4.50 25.11
C HIS A 187 -6.76 6.02 25.19
N ASP A 188 -7.13 6.68 24.08
CA ASP A 188 -7.41 8.10 24.05
C ASP A 188 -8.91 8.34 24.24
N ARG A 189 -9.28 9.42 24.92
CA ARG A 189 -10.69 9.79 25.10
C ARG A 189 -11.26 10.37 23.79
N PRO A 190 -12.37 9.85 23.24
CA PRO A 190 -12.92 10.36 21.99
C PRO A 190 -13.58 11.72 22.19
N ARG A 191 -13.52 12.57 21.18
CA ARG A 191 -14.23 13.87 21.16
C ARG A 191 -15.55 13.68 20.44
N ILE A 192 -16.66 13.91 21.11
CA ILE A 192 -18.00 13.77 20.56
C ILE A 192 -18.59 15.18 20.50
N THR A 193 -18.45 15.83 19.36
CA THR A 193 -18.89 17.22 19.15
C THR A 193 -19.55 17.39 17.79
N ALA A 194 -20.39 18.42 17.66
CA ALA A 194 -21.06 18.78 16.40
C ALA A 194 -20.09 19.07 15.24
N ASP A 195 -18.79 19.28 15.52
CA ASP A 195 -17.76 19.46 14.48
C ASP A 195 -17.69 18.28 13.50
N HIS A 196 -18.09 17.07 13.93
CA HIS A 196 -18.14 15.87 13.08
C HIS A 196 -19.23 15.94 12.00
N LEU A 197 -20.21 16.84 12.15
CA LEU A 197 -21.29 17.06 11.18
C LEU A 197 -20.94 18.14 10.16
N VAL A 198 -19.93 18.95 10.43
CA VAL A 198 -19.58 20.09 9.57
C VAL A 198 -18.82 19.60 8.34
N GLN A 199 -19.32 19.93 7.15
CA GLN A 199 -18.67 19.64 5.87
C GLN A 199 -17.53 20.62 5.60
N ARG A 200 -16.38 20.41 6.25
CA ARG A 200 -15.17 21.25 6.09
C ARG A 200 -13.91 20.40 6.07
N GLU A 201 -12.83 20.92 5.49
CA GLU A 201 -11.56 20.21 5.37
C GLU A 201 -10.99 19.71 6.70
N GLY A 202 -11.19 20.46 7.78
CA GLY A 202 -10.76 20.07 9.13
C GLY A 202 -11.56 18.91 9.75
N ASN A 203 -12.66 18.47 9.14
CA ASN A 203 -13.39 17.28 9.55
C ASN A 203 -12.86 16.06 8.79
N PRO A 204 -12.15 15.13 9.45
CA PRO A 204 -11.50 14.01 8.78
C PRO A 204 -12.49 13.01 8.16
N LEU A 205 -13.69 12.82 8.75
CA LEU A 205 -14.73 11.99 8.15
C LEU A 205 -15.19 12.59 6.82
N PHE A 206 -15.53 13.88 6.84
CA PHE A 206 -15.94 14.60 5.63
C PHE A 206 -14.84 14.51 4.58
N ARG A 207 -13.58 14.72 4.95
CA ARG A 207 -12.45 14.70 4.02
C ARG A 207 -12.30 13.35 3.31
N VAL A 208 -12.45 12.24 4.03
CA VAL A 208 -12.41 10.88 3.46
C VAL A 208 -13.60 10.64 2.51
N ARG A 209 -14.83 10.95 2.95
CA ARG A 209 -16.03 10.79 2.10
C ARG A 209 -15.98 11.72 0.89
N TYR A 210 -15.47 12.93 1.04
CA TYR A 210 -15.31 13.92 -0.03
C TYR A 210 -14.31 13.46 -1.08
N ALA A 211 -13.16 12.92 -0.67
CA ALA A 211 -12.21 12.31 -1.60
C ALA A 211 -12.88 11.19 -2.41
N HIS A 212 -13.62 10.30 -1.76
CA HIS A 212 -14.38 9.25 -2.45
C HIS A 212 -15.40 9.84 -3.45
N ALA A 213 -16.29 10.73 -3.01
CA ALA A 213 -17.30 11.35 -3.87
C ALA A 213 -16.66 12.12 -5.05
N ARG A 214 -15.49 12.74 -4.85
CA ARG A 214 -14.73 13.42 -5.91
C ARG A 214 -14.13 12.46 -6.92
N THR A 215 -13.65 11.27 -6.52
CA THR A 215 -13.23 10.24 -7.49
C THR A 215 -14.40 9.80 -8.37
N ARG A 216 -15.60 9.63 -7.78
CA ARG A 216 -16.84 9.33 -8.52
C ARG A 216 -17.23 10.46 -9.47
N ALA A 217 -17.13 11.70 -9.01
CA ALA A 217 -17.40 12.87 -9.85
C ALA A 217 -16.44 12.97 -11.04
N VAL A 218 -15.13 12.78 -10.81
CA VAL A 218 -14.12 12.80 -11.89
C VAL A 218 -14.36 11.67 -12.89
N SER A 219 -14.78 10.49 -12.42
CA SER A 219 -15.13 9.36 -13.30
C SER A 219 -16.33 9.66 -14.19
N ARG A 220 -17.39 10.28 -13.63
CA ARG A 220 -18.56 10.73 -14.42
C ARG A 220 -18.16 11.78 -15.45
N ASN A 221 -17.40 12.79 -15.04
CA ASN A 221 -16.94 13.84 -15.93
C ASN A 221 -16.05 13.29 -17.07
N ALA A 222 -15.24 12.28 -16.81
CA ALA A 222 -14.46 11.62 -17.86
C ALA A 222 -15.35 10.89 -18.88
N ALA A 223 -16.40 10.21 -18.40
CA ALA A 223 -17.38 9.58 -19.26
C ALA A 223 -18.12 10.60 -20.14
N ASP A 224 -18.47 11.77 -19.59
CA ASP A 224 -19.06 12.89 -20.35
C ASP A 224 -18.10 13.42 -21.44
N LEU A 225 -16.79 13.38 -21.18
CA LEU A 225 -15.73 13.69 -22.15
C LEU A 225 -15.42 12.53 -23.11
N GLY A 226 -16.13 11.40 -23.01
CA GLY A 226 -16.01 10.26 -23.92
C GLY A 226 -14.82 9.34 -23.66
N PHE A 227 -14.29 9.30 -22.43
CA PHE A 227 -13.22 8.35 -22.08
C PHE A 227 -13.39 7.70 -20.70
N THR A 228 -12.71 6.56 -20.51
CA THR A 228 -12.73 5.78 -19.27
C THR A 228 -11.32 5.51 -18.77
N GLY A 229 -11.20 5.13 -17.50
CA GLY A 229 -9.95 4.74 -16.88
C GLY A 229 -9.35 3.51 -17.56
N GLN A 230 -8.05 3.56 -17.85
CA GLN A 230 -7.28 2.40 -18.33
C GLN A 230 -5.94 2.35 -17.60
N PRO A 231 -5.62 1.26 -16.87
CA PRO A 231 -4.35 1.13 -16.17
C PRO A 231 -3.16 1.20 -17.15
N GLY A 232 -2.22 2.11 -16.89
CA GLY A 232 -1.06 2.33 -17.73
C GLY A 232 -0.01 3.21 -17.05
N PRO A 233 1.06 3.59 -17.78
CA PRO A 233 2.12 4.46 -17.28
C PRO A 233 1.56 5.79 -16.76
N LEU A 234 2.08 6.25 -15.62
CA LEU A 234 1.61 7.44 -14.91
C LEU A 234 2.52 8.65 -15.18
N ASP A 235 2.81 8.89 -16.45
CA ASP A 235 3.78 9.91 -16.88
C ASP A 235 3.20 11.33 -16.75
N GLY A 236 4.07 12.34 -16.61
CA GLY A 236 3.71 13.76 -16.79
C GLY A 236 2.88 14.38 -15.66
N VAL A 237 3.00 13.86 -14.44
CA VAL A 237 2.43 14.42 -13.19
C VAL A 237 3.52 14.53 -12.14
N ASP A 238 3.20 15.20 -11.02
CA ASP A 238 4.07 15.19 -9.84
C ASP A 238 4.30 13.74 -9.39
N ALA A 239 5.49 13.22 -9.71
CA ALA A 239 5.87 11.85 -9.45
C ALA A 239 5.82 11.53 -7.95
N VAL A 240 6.10 12.51 -7.09
CA VAL A 240 6.09 12.33 -5.63
C VAL A 240 4.66 12.06 -5.16
N ALA A 241 3.69 12.89 -5.59
CA ALA A 241 2.30 12.71 -5.21
C ALA A 241 1.70 11.39 -5.71
N VAL A 242 2.10 10.95 -6.92
CA VAL A 242 1.69 9.66 -7.48
C VAL A 242 2.31 8.51 -6.70
N ASP A 243 3.61 8.56 -6.42
CA ASP A 243 4.32 7.53 -5.69
C ASP A 243 3.78 7.37 -4.26
N ASP A 244 3.48 8.48 -3.58
CA ASP A 244 2.85 8.47 -2.25
C ASP A 244 1.49 7.78 -2.28
N LEU A 245 0.64 8.12 -3.25
CA LEU A 245 -0.67 7.48 -3.42
C LEU A 245 -0.53 5.98 -3.72
N VAL A 246 0.37 5.61 -4.63
CA VAL A 246 0.63 4.21 -5.00
C VAL A 246 1.15 3.42 -3.79
N ALA A 247 2.04 4.01 -2.98
CA ALA A 247 2.55 3.39 -1.77
C ALA A 247 1.43 3.15 -0.74
N LEU A 248 0.56 4.13 -0.51
CA LEU A 248 -0.61 3.99 0.37
C LEU A 248 -1.54 2.87 -0.13
N LEU A 249 -1.85 2.82 -1.42
CA LEU A 249 -2.67 1.75 -1.99
C LEU A 249 -2.03 0.37 -1.83
N ALA A 250 -0.70 0.27 -1.98
CA ALA A 250 0.04 -0.97 -1.79
C ALA A 250 0.11 -1.42 -0.32
N ASP A 251 0.08 -0.47 0.63
CA ASP A 251 0.12 -0.76 2.07
C ASP A 251 -1.25 -1.14 2.65
N HIS A 252 -2.36 -0.83 1.96
CA HIS A 252 -3.71 -1.13 2.45
C HIS A 252 -3.91 -2.59 2.93
N PRO A 253 -3.52 -3.64 2.17
CA PRO A 253 -3.65 -5.02 2.63
C PRO A 253 -2.86 -5.31 3.92
N ARG A 254 -1.70 -4.67 4.10
CA ARG A 254 -0.90 -4.81 5.33
C ARG A 254 -1.62 -4.20 6.53
N ILE A 255 -2.25 -3.04 6.36
CA ILE A 255 -3.06 -2.40 7.39
C ILE A 255 -4.18 -3.34 7.86
N LEU A 256 -4.89 -3.98 6.94
CA LEU A 256 -5.95 -4.96 7.25
C LEU A 256 -5.41 -6.23 7.93
N ALA A 257 -4.21 -6.69 7.55
CA ALA A 257 -3.59 -7.88 8.12
C ALA A 257 -3.09 -7.68 9.57
N THR A 258 -2.89 -6.42 10.01
CA THR A 258 -2.41 -6.08 11.35
C THR A 258 -3.50 -6.13 12.44
N THR A 259 -4.47 -7.04 12.37
CA THR A 259 -5.55 -7.18 13.35
C THR A 259 -5.22 -8.06 14.55
N VAL A 260 -4.23 -8.93 14.41
CA VAL A 260 -3.84 -9.90 15.43
C VAL A 260 -2.39 -9.62 15.82
N ARG A 261 -2.14 -9.33 17.11
CA ARG A 261 -0.79 -9.29 17.64
C ARG A 261 -0.34 -10.72 17.88
N LEU A 262 0.71 -11.13 17.19
CA LEU A 262 1.41 -12.36 17.54
C LEU A 262 2.11 -12.12 18.89
N PRO A 263 2.11 -13.10 19.81
CA PRO A 263 2.88 -13.00 21.02
C PRO A 263 4.34 -12.75 20.64
N SER A 264 4.96 -11.72 21.22
CA SER A 264 6.41 -11.57 21.19
C SER A 264 7.01 -12.88 21.67
N ARG A 265 7.93 -13.50 20.89
CA ARG A 265 8.70 -14.64 21.40
C ARG A 265 9.26 -14.22 22.77
N PRO A 266 9.03 -14.98 23.84
CA PRO A 266 9.70 -14.67 25.09
C PRO A 266 11.19 -14.65 24.78
N SER A 267 11.86 -13.56 25.14
CA SER A 267 13.31 -13.49 25.20
C SER A 267 13.77 -14.75 25.90
N SER A 268 14.60 -15.56 25.26
CA SER A 268 15.10 -16.81 25.85
C SER A 268 15.51 -16.56 27.29
N PRO A 269 14.93 -17.25 28.29
CA PRO A 269 15.47 -17.18 29.62
C PRO A 269 16.92 -17.66 29.55
N SER A 270 17.85 -16.86 30.07
CA SER A 270 19.23 -17.29 30.30
C SER A 270 19.21 -18.67 30.98
N PRO A 271 20.05 -19.62 30.56
CA PRO A 271 19.94 -21.00 31.03
C PRO A 271 20.14 -21.06 32.55
N PRO A 272 19.27 -21.74 33.31
CA PRO A 272 19.57 -22.08 34.68
C PRO A 272 20.73 -23.10 34.70
N HIS A 273 21.61 -22.96 35.68
CA HIS A 273 22.66 -23.94 35.97
C HIS A 273 22.05 -25.34 36.10
N GLN A 274 22.57 -26.27 35.29
CA GLN A 274 22.20 -27.67 35.27
C GLN A 274 22.55 -28.34 36.60
N SER A 275 21.56 -28.98 37.22
CA SER A 275 21.77 -30.16 38.06
C SER A 275 20.77 -31.21 37.60
N GLY A 276 21.30 -32.33 37.11
CA GLY A 276 20.57 -33.28 36.28
C GLY A 276 19.84 -34.37 37.07
N THR A 277 18.85 -34.97 36.40
CA THR A 277 18.54 -36.41 36.52
C THR A 277 17.83 -36.84 35.22
N PRO A 278 18.14 -38.01 34.62
CA PRO A 278 17.58 -38.39 33.32
C PRO A 278 16.25 -39.13 33.46
N GLY A 279 15.24 -38.73 32.68
CA GLY A 279 13.96 -39.41 32.51
C GLY A 279 13.67 -39.70 31.03
N THR A 280 13.16 -40.90 30.77
CA THR A 280 12.98 -41.68 29.52
C THR A 280 12.26 -40.96 28.36
N PRO A 281 12.60 -41.23 27.07
CA PRO A 281 11.97 -40.57 25.94
C PRO A 281 10.63 -41.22 25.52
N GLY A 282 9.59 -40.40 25.37
CA GLY A 282 8.30 -40.74 24.77
C GLY A 282 8.21 -40.33 23.30
N THR A 283 7.51 -41.15 22.52
CA THR A 283 7.35 -41.20 21.06
C THR A 283 6.83 -39.90 20.41
N PRO A 284 7.27 -39.53 19.19
CA PRO A 284 6.77 -38.34 18.51
C PRO A 284 5.42 -38.57 17.83
N GLY A 285 4.42 -37.77 18.21
CA GLY A 285 3.13 -37.64 17.53
C GLY A 285 3.21 -36.75 16.29
N THR A 286 2.39 -37.10 15.30
CA THR A 286 2.24 -36.52 13.95
C THR A 286 1.99 -35.01 13.95
N PRO A 287 2.56 -34.22 13.00
CA PRO A 287 2.37 -32.78 12.97
C PRO A 287 0.97 -32.42 12.45
N GLY A 288 0.13 -31.90 13.34
CA GLY A 288 -1.10 -31.19 12.98
C GLY A 288 -0.79 -29.81 12.39
N THR A 289 -1.64 -29.37 11.46
CA THR A 289 -1.66 -28.06 10.82
C THR A 289 -1.41 -26.94 11.84
N PRO A 290 -0.49 -25.98 11.58
CA PRO A 290 -0.16 -24.96 12.57
C PRO A 290 -1.32 -23.99 12.75
N GLY A 291 -2.16 -24.21 13.76
CA GLY A 291 -3.07 -23.22 14.30
C GLY A 291 -2.28 -22.08 14.95
N LEU A 292 -2.81 -20.85 14.89
CA LEU A 292 -2.24 -19.72 15.63
C LEU A 292 -2.14 -20.07 17.13
N PRO A 293 -1.07 -19.64 17.83
CA PRO A 293 -0.90 -19.94 19.25
C PRO A 293 -2.08 -19.38 20.05
N ALA A 294 -2.52 -20.10 21.09
CA ALA A 294 -3.64 -19.74 21.97
C ALA A 294 -3.52 -18.36 22.67
N SER A 295 -2.38 -17.66 22.50
CA SER A 295 -2.08 -16.34 23.04
C SER A 295 -2.12 -15.19 22.01
N SER A 296 -2.60 -15.43 20.78
CA SER A 296 -2.77 -14.36 19.80
C SER A 296 -3.90 -13.40 20.21
N ALA A 297 -3.54 -12.19 20.64
CA ALA A 297 -4.50 -11.18 21.09
C ALA A 297 -4.94 -10.29 19.93
N LEU A 298 -6.24 -9.97 19.89
CA LEU A 298 -6.75 -8.97 18.96
C LEU A 298 -6.16 -7.60 19.28
N ASP A 299 -5.80 -6.85 18.24
CA ASP A 299 -5.32 -5.49 18.41
C ASP A 299 -6.49 -4.49 18.39
N PRO A 300 -6.87 -3.91 19.55
CA PRO A 300 -7.93 -2.91 19.59
C PRO A 300 -7.61 -1.66 18.75
N GLY A 301 -6.34 -1.42 18.43
CA GLY A 301 -5.89 -0.29 17.63
C GLY A 301 -6.15 -0.43 16.13
N ALA A 302 -6.56 -1.60 15.62
CA ALA A 302 -6.70 -1.85 14.19
C ALA A 302 -7.69 -0.87 13.51
N PRO A 303 -8.89 -0.62 14.05
CA PRO A 303 -9.82 0.35 13.46
C PRO A 303 -9.23 1.77 13.38
N SER A 304 -8.58 2.25 14.45
CA SER A 304 -7.94 3.58 14.45
C SER A 304 -6.77 3.71 13.46
N ARG A 305 -6.06 2.62 13.19
CA ARG A 305 -5.03 2.59 12.13
C ARG A 305 -5.68 2.68 10.76
N LEU A 306 -6.78 1.94 10.54
CA LEU A 306 -7.52 2.02 9.29
C LEU A 306 -8.07 3.43 9.05
N THR A 307 -8.66 4.09 10.04
CA THR A 307 -9.14 5.48 9.88
C THR A 307 -8.01 6.45 9.52
N ARG A 308 -6.83 6.34 10.15
CA ARG A 308 -5.67 7.18 9.83
C ARG A 308 -5.14 6.90 8.42
N HIS A 309 -5.09 5.63 8.04
CA HIS A 309 -4.71 5.22 6.70
C HIS A 309 -5.66 5.76 5.62
N LEU A 310 -6.97 5.68 5.84
CA LEU A 310 -7.96 6.23 4.91
C LEU A 310 -7.87 7.76 4.79
N LEU A 311 -7.56 8.46 5.89
CA LEU A 311 -7.33 9.90 5.85
C LEU A 311 -6.09 10.26 5.01
N ALA A 312 -4.96 9.58 5.24
CA ALA A 312 -3.75 9.78 4.43
C ALA A 312 -4.00 9.45 2.93
N LEU A 313 -4.75 8.37 2.67
CA LEU A 313 -5.16 8.00 1.32
C LEU A 313 -6.04 9.07 0.66
N ALA A 314 -6.99 9.62 1.41
CA ALA A 314 -7.85 10.69 0.94
C ALA A 314 -7.05 11.96 0.61
N ASP A 315 -6.09 12.33 1.46
CA ASP A 315 -5.19 13.46 1.24
C ASP A 315 -4.40 13.30 -0.07
N ALA A 316 -3.71 12.17 -0.24
CA ALA A 316 -2.94 11.88 -1.45
C ALA A 316 -3.83 11.82 -2.71
N THR A 317 -5.04 11.26 -2.58
CA THR A 317 -6.01 11.23 -3.68
C THR A 317 -6.41 12.63 -4.12
N LEU A 318 -6.74 13.52 -3.18
CA LEU A 318 -7.18 14.88 -3.49
C LEU A 318 -6.08 15.70 -4.19
N VAL A 319 -4.81 15.43 -3.92
CA VAL A 319 -3.67 16.05 -4.64
C VAL A 319 -3.63 15.60 -6.11
N LEU A 320 -3.93 14.34 -6.40
CA LEU A 320 -3.94 13.80 -7.77
C LEU A 320 -5.09 14.39 -8.62
N LEU A 321 -6.30 14.50 -8.04
CA LEU A 321 -7.54 14.72 -8.80
C LEU A 321 -7.52 15.90 -9.80
N PRO A 322 -6.92 17.07 -9.51
CA PRO A 322 -6.87 18.18 -10.46
C PRO A 322 -6.16 17.87 -11.77
N SER A 323 -5.30 16.83 -11.82
CA SER A 323 -4.49 16.46 -12.99
C SER A 323 -5.08 15.31 -13.83
N VAL A 324 -6.22 14.75 -13.39
CA VAL A 324 -6.83 13.57 -14.01
C VAL A 324 -7.46 13.91 -15.35
N LEU A 325 -8.30 14.94 -15.39
CA LEU A 325 -9.03 15.33 -16.61
C LEU A 325 -8.18 16.25 -17.50
N PRO A 326 -8.37 16.20 -18.84
CA PRO A 326 -7.79 17.17 -19.77
C PRO A 326 -8.24 18.59 -19.44
N ARG A 327 -7.37 19.59 -19.69
CA ARG A 327 -7.67 21.01 -19.46
C ARG A 327 -7.68 21.80 -20.77
N GLY A 328 -8.68 22.69 -20.92
CA GLY A 328 -8.81 23.52 -22.12
C GLY A 328 -8.99 22.68 -23.38
N ASP A 329 -8.10 22.87 -24.35
CA ASP A 329 -8.14 22.17 -25.65
C ASP A 329 -7.37 20.83 -25.66
N GLU A 330 -6.88 20.37 -24.51
CA GLU A 330 -6.20 19.08 -24.39
C GLU A 330 -7.12 17.92 -24.78
N LYS A 331 -6.61 17.01 -25.62
CA LYS A 331 -7.33 15.78 -25.96
C LYS A 331 -7.14 14.71 -24.88
N PRO A 332 -8.11 13.80 -24.67
CA PRO A 332 -7.92 12.64 -23.79
C PRO A 332 -6.79 11.71 -24.26
N LEU A 333 -5.61 11.86 -23.66
CA LEU A 333 -4.43 11.02 -23.86
C LEU A 333 -4.40 9.79 -22.94
N ALA A 334 -3.49 8.86 -23.22
CA ALA A 334 -3.23 7.68 -22.39
C ALA A 334 -2.91 8.04 -20.92
N ALA A 335 -2.19 9.13 -20.69
CA ALA A 335 -1.87 9.60 -19.34
C ALA A 335 -3.13 9.97 -18.53
N HIS A 336 -4.13 10.61 -19.14
CA HIS A 336 -5.40 10.92 -18.47
C HIS A 336 -6.17 9.65 -18.10
N ARG A 337 -6.17 8.65 -19.00
CA ARG A 337 -6.79 7.35 -18.75
C ARG A 337 -6.11 6.60 -17.60
N ALA A 338 -4.77 6.66 -17.52
CA ALA A 338 -4.00 6.05 -16.44
C ALA A 338 -4.25 6.72 -15.09
N ARG A 339 -4.24 8.06 -15.03
CA ARG A 339 -4.55 8.82 -13.82
C ARG A 339 -5.98 8.61 -13.36
N LEU A 340 -6.92 8.52 -14.30
CA LEU A 340 -8.31 8.21 -13.98
C LEU A 340 -8.44 6.81 -13.37
N ALA A 341 -7.78 5.79 -13.95
CA ALA A 341 -7.77 4.45 -13.37
C ALA A 341 -7.18 4.42 -11.95
N LEU A 342 -6.12 5.21 -11.69
CA LEU A 342 -5.55 5.36 -10.35
C LEU A 342 -6.54 6.04 -9.38
N ALA A 343 -7.23 7.09 -9.81
CA ALA A 343 -8.26 7.76 -9.01
C ALA A 343 -9.44 6.83 -8.69
N GLU A 344 -9.90 6.03 -9.65
CA GLU A 344 -10.94 5.02 -9.48
C GLU A 344 -10.52 3.93 -8.48
N ALA A 345 -9.26 3.47 -8.58
CA ALA A 345 -8.68 2.52 -7.63
C ALA A 345 -8.64 3.11 -6.21
N ALA A 346 -8.21 4.36 -6.05
CA ALA A 346 -8.23 5.04 -4.76
C ALA A 346 -9.66 5.19 -4.20
N GLY A 347 -10.62 5.58 -5.04
CA GLY A 347 -12.04 5.63 -4.67
C GLY A 347 -12.57 4.29 -4.18
N THR A 348 -12.16 3.19 -4.81
CA THR A 348 -12.52 1.82 -4.44
C THR A 348 -11.97 1.42 -3.07
N VAL A 349 -10.70 1.71 -2.79
CA VAL A 349 -10.07 1.41 -1.50
C VAL A 349 -10.67 2.27 -0.38
N LEU A 350 -10.96 3.55 -0.64
CA LEU A 350 -11.67 4.41 0.31
C LEU A 350 -13.04 3.85 0.68
N ALA A 351 -13.82 3.41 -0.31
CA ALA A 351 -15.13 2.80 -0.08
C ALA A 351 -15.06 1.49 0.69
N GLY A 352 -14.13 0.59 0.32
CA GLY A 352 -13.91 -0.67 1.03
C GLY A 352 -13.53 -0.45 2.49
N GLY A 353 -12.60 0.48 2.75
CA GLY A 353 -12.19 0.83 4.11
C GLY A 353 -13.32 1.45 4.96
N LEU A 354 -14.12 2.35 4.40
CA LEU A 354 -15.30 2.90 5.07
C LEU A 354 -16.31 1.81 5.42
N SER A 355 -16.56 0.87 4.49
CA SER A 355 -17.45 -0.28 4.71
C SER A 355 -16.97 -1.18 5.87
N LEU A 356 -15.66 -1.42 5.99
CA LEU A 356 -15.09 -2.16 7.13
C LEU A 356 -15.25 -1.44 8.48
N LEU A 357 -15.36 -0.11 8.48
CA LEU A 357 -15.69 0.69 9.66
C LEU A 357 -17.21 0.76 9.93
N GLY A 358 -18.04 0.24 9.01
CA GLY A 358 -19.49 0.36 9.04
C GLY A 358 -19.99 1.78 8.74
N ILE A 359 -19.26 2.50 7.88
CA ILE A 359 -19.55 3.88 7.49
C ILE A 359 -19.88 3.91 5.99
N ASP A 360 -20.90 4.68 5.62
CA ASP A 360 -21.31 4.79 4.22
C ASP A 360 -20.35 5.66 3.38
N ALA A 361 -20.09 5.22 2.15
CA ALA A 361 -19.32 5.94 1.14
C ALA A 361 -20.26 6.47 0.04
N PRO A 362 -20.76 7.71 0.15
CA PRO A 362 -21.76 8.23 -0.78
C PRO A 362 -21.13 8.66 -2.12
N ASP A 363 -21.82 8.42 -3.22
CA ASP A 363 -21.38 8.80 -4.57
C ASP A 363 -21.41 10.33 -4.83
N HIS A 364 -22.12 11.06 -3.95
CA HIS A 364 -22.35 12.50 -3.98
C HIS A 364 -22.33 13.04 -2.54
N LEU A 365 -21.80 14.24 -2.34
CA LEU A 365 -21.76 14.93 -1.05
C LEU A 365 -22.22 16.37 -1.16
#